data_AF-A0A820ILN6-F1
#
_entry.id   AF-A0A820ILN6-F1
#
_cell.length_a   1.000
_cell.length_b   1.000
_cell.length_c   1.000
_cell.angle_alpha   90.00
_cell.angle_beta   90.00
_cell.angle_gamma   90.00
#
_symmetry.space_group_name_H-M   'P 1'
#
loop_
_entity.id
_entity.type
_entity.pdbx_description
1 polymer ?
#
loop_
_entity_poly.entity_id
_entity_poly.type
_entity_poly.pdbx_seq_one_letter_code
_entity_poly.pdbx_strand_id
1 'polypeptide(L)'
;MIDLREAHIEEFNMLLILLVTDLLFKIPDELLDNVMDVTHIKSIGNLNIAHVFASDDQLKLMIASLVHASARIDRDENHPSAFYDKLFNSLSIVLTNQMRQFSSSNTNQNNGLISEAKSIVCLEVMQVFIMCPLFYTLIDDSNVNSIMKQALGRSPAYGSIKDVLQSFVADQ
;
A
#
# COMPACT_ATOMS: atom_id res chain seq x y z
N MET A 1 19.14 -5.15 -5.91
CA MET A 1 17.84 -4.43 -5.91
C MET A 1 17.42 -4.12 -7.33
N ILE A 2 18.19 -3.35 -8.10
CA ILE A 2 17.87 -3.05 -9.51
C ILE A 2 17.85 -4.33 -10.37
N ASP A 3 18.92 -5.13 -10.36
CA ASP A 3 18.98 -6.39 -11.13
C ASP A 3 17.94 -7.43 -10.69
N LEU A 4 17.54 -7.39 -9.41
CA LEU A 4 16.50 -8.28 -8.88
C LEU A 4 15.10 -7.79 -9.28
N ARG A 5 14.93 -6.48 -9.48
CA ARG A 5 13.66 -5.89 -9.83
C ARG A 5 13.26 -6.27 -11.24
N GLU A 6 14.18 -6.33 -12.20
CA GLU A 6 13.86 -6.73 -13.59
C GLU A 6 13.10 -8.06 -13.66
N ALA A 7 13.42 -9.00 -12.77
CA ALA A 7 12.76 -10.31 -12.70
C ALA A 7 11.47 -10.31 -11.84
N HIS A 8 11.21 -9.26 -11.06
CA HIS A 8 10.18 -9.22 -10.02
C HIS A 8 9.46 -7.86 -9.93
N ILE A 9 9.20 -7.21 -11.07
CA ILE A 9 8.68 -5.83 -11.12
C ILE A 9 7.34 -5.72 -10.38
N GLU A 10 6.45 -6.69 -10.57
CA GLU A 10 5.11 -6.69 -9.99
C GLU A 10 5.14 -6.84 -8.46
N GLU A 11 5.99 -7.74 -7.96
CA GLU A 11 6.18 -7.96 -6.53
C GLU A 11 6.79 -6.73 -5.86
N PHE A 12 7.76 -6.08 -6.50
CA PHE A 12 8.29 -4.81 -6.00
C PHE A 12 7.29 -3.67 -6.06
N ASN A 13 6.42 -3.64 -7.06
CA ASN A 13 5.34 -2.64 -7.13
C ASN A 13 4.35 -2.84 -5.99
N MET A 14 3.97 -4.09 -5.71
CA MET A 14 3.09 -4.42 -4.61
C MET A 14 3.74 -4.11 -3.26
N LEU A 15 5.02 -4.46 -3.08
CA LEU A 15 5.80 -4.07 -1.92
C LEU A 15 5.75 -2.56 -1.68
N LEU A 16 5.92 -1.75 -2.74
CA LEU A 16 5.88 -0.30 -2.63
C LEU A 16 4.51 0.21 -2.18
N ILE A 17 3.42 -0.28 -2.76
CA ILE A 17 2.06 0.12 -2.38
C ILE A 17 1.79 -0.21 -0.91
N LEU A 18 2.15 -1.43 -0.48
CA LEU A 18 1.96 -1.89 0.89
C LEU A 18 2.83 -1.12 1.89
N LEU A 19 4.10 -0.87 1.56
CA LEU A 19 4.99 -0.06 2.40
C LEU A 19 4.48 1.37 2.58
N VAL A 20 4.07 2.01 1.49
CA VAL A 20 3.55 3.38 1.55
C VAL A 20 2.26 3.45 2.35
N THR A 21 1.39 2.45 2.22
CA THR A 21 0.16 2.36 3.00
C THR A 21 0.44 2.12 4.48
N ASP A 22 1.37 1.22 4.81
CA ASP A 22 1.77 0.94 6.19
C ASP A 22 2.38 2.17 6.88
N LEU A 23 3.24 2.90 6.17
CA LEU A 23 3.79 4.17 6.64
C LEU A 23 2.69 5.23 6.91
N LEU A 24 1.59 5.20 6.17
CA LEU A 24 0.50 6.17 6.31
C LEU A 24 -0.50 5.82 7.42
N PHE A 25 -0.84 4.54 7.55
CA PHE A 25 -2.01 4.10 8.32
C PHE A 25 -1.75 2.98 9.31
N LYS A 26 -0.55 2.36 9.29
CA LYS A 26 -0.21 1.16 10.07
C LYS A 26 -1.15 0.01 9.81
N ILE A 27 -0.84 -0.79 8.79
CA ILE A 27 -1.67 -1.95 8.44
C ILE A 27 -1.58 -2.94 9.62
N PRO A 28 -2.71 -3.51 10.09
CA PRO A 28 -2.65 -4.55 11.12
C PRO A 28 -1.76 -5.71 10.67
N ASP A 29 -0.85 -6.15 11.54
CA ASP A 29 0.15 -7.18 11.21
C ASP A 29 -0.48 -8.47 10.68
N GLU A 30 -1.61 -8.88 11.25
CA GLU A 30 -2.37 -10.06 10.82
C GLU A 30 -2.88 -9.92 9.37
N LEU A 31 -3.40 -8.73 9.02
CA LEU A 31 -3.85 -8.44 7.65
C LEU A 31 -2.67 -8.42 6.71
N LEU A 32 -1.57 -7.80 7.12
CA LEU A 32 -0.37 -7.67 6.31
C LEU A 32 0.25 -9.04 6.01
N ASP A 33 0.34 -9.92 7.01
CA ASP A 33 0.85 -11.29 6.82
C ASP A 33 -0.07 -12.09 5.88
N ASN A 34 -1.38 -11.99 6.05
CA ASN A 34 -2.35 -12.64 5.16
C ASN A 34 -2.27 -12.12 3.72
N VAL A 35 -2.12 -10.80 3.54
CA VAL A 35 -1.91 -10.19 2.23
C VAL A 35 -0.64 -10.74 1.59
N MET A 36 0.48 -10.77 2.32
CA MET A 36 1.74 -11.29 1.80
C MET A 36 1.67 -12.77 1.42
N ASP A 37 0.87 -13.58 2.14
CA ASP A 37 0.60 -14.97 1.79
C ASP A 37 -0.19 -15.09 0.48
N VAL A 38 -1.31 -14.37 0.39
CA VAL A 38 -2.23 -14.44 -0.75
C VAL A 38 -1.57 -13.92 -2.02
N THR A 39 -0.74 -12.89 -1.92
CA THR A 39 -0.05 -12.30 -3.07
C THR A 39 1.33 -12.88 -3.34
N HIS A 40 1.77 -13.85 -2.52
CA HIS A 40 3.05 -14.54 -2.63
C HIS A 40 4.29 -13.63 -2.58
N ILE A 41 4.19 -12.46 -1.94
CA ILE A 41 5.31 -11.50 -1.82
C ILE A 41 6.13 -11.66 -0.54
N LYS A 42 5.91 -12.71 0.27
CA LYS A 42 6.71 -12.97 1.50
C LYS A 42 8.21 -13.00 1.22
N SER A 43 8.60 -13.40 0.01
CA SER A 43 9.96 -13.29 -0.49
C SER A 43 9.99 -12.71 -1.90
N ILE A 44 10.92 -11.80 -2.16
CA ILE A 44 11.25 -11.33 -3.52
C ILE A 44 12.69 -11.74 -3.80
N GLY A 45 12.88 -12.75 -4.66
CA GLY A 45 14.16 -13.46 -4.77
C GLY A 45 14.66 -13.95 -3.41
N ASN A 46 15.81 -13.44 -2.98
CA ASN A 46 16.42 -13.78 -1.69
C ASN A 46 16.04 -12.81 -0.54
N LEU A 47 15.18 -11.82 -0.80
CA LEU A 47 14.77 -10.83 0.19
C LEU A 47 13.55 -11.34 0.96
N ASN A 48 13.66 -11.45 2.28
CA ASN A 48 12.51 -11.72 3.15
C ASN A 48 11.80 -10.40 3.48
N ILE A 49 10.60 -10.24 2.95
CA ILE A 49 9.83 -9.00 3.00
C ILE A 49 9.19 -8.78 4.38
N ALA A 50 8.90 -9.84 5.14
CA ALA A 50 8.35 -9.70 6.48
C ALA A 50 9.30 -8.89 7.40
N HIS A 51 10.61 -9.06 7.26
CA HIS A 51 11.59 -8.27 8.01
C HIS A 51 11.59 -6.78 7.65
N VAL A 52 11.22 -6.45 6.41
CA VAL A 52 11.09 -5.06 5.98
C VAL A 52 9.93 -4.40 6.73
N PHE A 53 8.79 -5.08 6.85
CA PHE A 53 7.63 -4.56 7.58
C PHE A 53 7.81 -4.55 9.11
N ALA A 54 8.70 -5.38 9.65
CA ALA A 54 9.08 -5.34 11.06
C ALA A 54 10.09 -4.23 11.40
N SER A 55 10.68 -3.56 10.39
CA SER A 55 11.65 -2.50 10.63
C SER A 55 11.03 -1.17 11.07
N ASP A 56 11.86 -0.26 11.57
CA ASP A 56 11.41 1.08 11.93
C ASP A 56 10.97 1.90 10.69
N ASP A 57 10.20 2.96 10.95
CA ASP A 57 9.62 3.79 9.88
C ASP A 57 10.67 4.50 9.03
N GLN A 58 11.85 4.79 9.60
CA GLN A 58 12.94 5.42 8.84
C GLN A 58 13.46 4.44 7.79
N LEU A 59 13.72 3.19 8.19
CA LEU A 59 14.19 2.16 7.27
C LEU A 59 13.12 1.82 6.22
N LYS A 60 11.86 1.67 6.63
CA LYS A 60 10.72 1.49 5.71
C LYS A 60 10.65 2.61 4.67
N LEU A 61 10.78 3.86 5.11
CA LEU A 61 10.75 5.01 4.22
C LEU A 61 11.93 5.00 3.24
N MET A 62 13.14 4.67 3.70
CA MET A 62 14.31 4.54 2.84
C MET A 62 14.12 3.45 1.78
N ILE A 63 13.61 2.29 2.17
CA ILE A 63 13.33 1.18 1.25
C ILE A 63 12.25 1.58 0.24
N ALA A 64 11.13 2.14 0.69
CA ALA A 64 10.06 2.60 -0.19
C ALA A 64 10.56 3.65 -1.20
N SER A 65 11.43 4.55 -0.77
CA SER A 65 12.04 5.56 -1.63
C SER A 65 12.96 4.96 -2.69
N LEU A 66 13.74 3.95 -2.30
CA LEU A 66 14.61 3.23 -3.22
C LEU A 66 13.80 2.45 -4.26
N VAL A 67 12.76 1.71 -3.83
CA VAL A 67 11.87 0.97 -4.73
C VAL A 67 11.15 1.92 -5.68
N HIS A 68 10.67 3.07 -5.18
CA HIS A 68 10.05 4.09 -6.01
C HIS A 68 11.01 4.69 -7.05
N ALA A 69 12.27 4.93 -6.67
CA ALA A 69 13.29 5.39 -7.61
C ALA A 69 13.57 4.36 -8.70
N SER A 70 13.57 3.06 -8.38
CA SER A 70 13.66 2.00 -9.38
C SER A 70 12.42 1.92 -10.26
N ALA A 71 11.22 2.09 -9.71
CA ALA A 71 9.97 2.13 -10.49
C ALA A 71 9.91 3.29 -11.50
N ARG A 72 10.66 4.37 -11.24
CA ARG A 72 10.84 5.46 -12.21
C ARG A 72 11.57 4.99 -13.47
N ILE A 73 12.60 4.14 -13.31
CA ILE A 73 13.37 3.60 -14.44
C ILE A 73 12.44 2.79 -15.33
N ASP A 74 11.68 1.85 -14.75
CA ASP A 74 10.71 1.03 -15.48
C ASP A 74 9.71 1.89 -16.26
N ARG A 75 9.25 3.00 -15.67
CA ARG A 75 8.32 3.93 -16.32
C ARG A 75 8.99 4.70 -17.45
N ASP A 76 10.19 5.23 -17.22
CA ASP A 76 10.94 5.98 -18.22
C ASP A 76 11.34 5.06 -19.41
N GLU A 77 11.45 3.75 -19.18
CA GLU A 77 11.66 2.70 -20.19
C GLU A 77 10.36 2.11 -20.79
N ASN A 78 9.18 2.56 -20.34
CA ASN A 78 7.86 2.04 -20.74
C ASN A 78 7.68 0.53 -20.53
N HIS A 79 8.18 -0.02 -19.43
CA HIS A 79 7.99 -1.43 -19.10
C HIS A 79 6.49 -1.77 -18.94
N PRO A 80 6.00 -2.93 -19.45
CA PRO A 80 4.58 -3.29 -19.39
C PRO A 80 3.97 -3.29 -17.97
N SER A 81 4.73 -3.78 -16.99
CA SER A 81 4.33 -3.81 -15.58
C SER A 81 4.68 -2.53 -14.80
N ALA A 82 5.09 -1.44 -15.48
CA ALA A 82 5.32 -0.17 -14.80
C ALA A 82 4.02 0.42 -14.23
N PHE A 83 4.13 1.22 -13.18
CA PHE A 83 2.97 1.93 -12.64
C PHE A 83 2.37 2.88 -13.67
N TYR A 84 1.04 2.92 -13.72
CA TYR A 84 0.34 3.96 -14.45
C TYR A 84 0.62 5.34 -13.83
N ASP A 85 0.64 6.39 -14.66
CA ASP A 85 1.14 7.72 -14.29
C ASP A 85 0.51 8.29 -13.02
N LYS A 86 -0.81 8.13 -12.88
CA LYS A 86 -1.55 8.69 -11.75
C LYS A 86 -1.17 8.03 -10.42
N LEU A 87 -0.93 6.73 -10.39
CA LEU A 87 -0.44 6.04 -9.18
C LEU A 87 1.02 6.38 -8.89
N PHE A 88 1.88 6.36 -9.92
CA PHE A 88 3.29 6.72 -9.77
C PHE A 88 3.44 8.13 -9.16
N ASN A 89 2.73 9.12 -9.70
CA ASN A 89 2.75 10.49 -9.20
C ASN A 89 2.16 10.59 -7.77
N SER A 90 1.15 9.79 -7.44
CA SER A 90 0.57 9.76 -6.10
C SER A 90 1.54 9.20 -5.07
N LEU A 91 2.23 8.11 -5.39
CA LEU A 91 3.29 7.54 -4.56
C LEU A 91 4.43 8.55 -4.35
N SER A 92 4.84 9.26 -5.41
CA SER A 92 5.83 10.35 -5.33
C SER A 92 5.42 11.44 -4.33
N ILE A 93 4.18 11.92 -4.41
CA ILE A 93 3.64 12.98 -3.54
C ILE A 93 3.62 12.50 -2.08
N VAL A 94 3.12 11.29 -1.85
CA VAL A 94 3.00 10.72 -0.50
C VAL A 94 4.38 10.53 0.13
N LEU A 95 5.32 9.90 -0.58
CA LEU A 95 6.67 9.66 -0.08
C LEU A 95 7.41 10.97 0.21
N THR A 96 7.31 11.94 -0.69
CA THR A 96 7.93 13.27 -0.48
C THR A 96 7.38 13.93 0.77
N ASN A 97 6.07 13.85 1.01
CA ASN A 97 5.46 14.38 2.22
C ASN A 97 5.93 13.63 3.48
N GLN A 98 6.02 12.30 3.43
CA GLN A 98 6.54 11.49 4.56
C GLN A 98 8.00 11.83 4.91
N MET A 99 8.87 11.98 3.90
CA MET A 99 10.26 12.42 4.12
C MET A 99 10.35 13.79 4.80
N ARG A 100 9.49 14.73 4.40
CA ARG A 100 9.47 16.08 5.00
C ARG A 100 9.03 16.05 6.45
N GLN A 101 8.02 15.23 6.77
CA GLN A 101 7.56 15.03 8.14
C GLN A 101 8.67 14.42 9.01
N PHE A 102 9.38 13.42 8.48
CA PHE A 102 10.52 12.81 9.17
C PHE A 102 11.68 13.81 9.38
N SER A 103 11.93 14.68 8.38
CA SER A 103 12.99 15.69 8.42
C SER A 103 12.61 16.96 9.20
N SER A 104 11.49 16.95 9.96
CA SER A 104 10.97 18.10 10.73
C SER A 104 10.85 19.39 9.92
N SER A 105 10.69 19.29 8.60
CA SER A 105 10.61 20.43 7.70
C SER A 105 9.15 20.88 7.62
N ASN A 106 8.78 21.83 8.48
CA ASN A 106 7.47 22.48 8.48
C ASN A 106 7.22 23.15 7.12
N THR A 107 6.59 22.43 6.21
CA THR A 107 6.13 22.96 4.94
C THR A 107 4.63 22.77 4.86
N ASN A 108 3.89 23.88 4.89
CA ASN A 108 2.47 23.94 4.58
C ASN A 108 2.28 23.55 3.11
N GLN A 109 2.21 22.25 2.82
CA GLN A 109 1.81 21.78 1.50
C GLN A 109 0.30 21.85 1.35
N ASN A 110 -0.17 21.98 0.10
CA ASN A 110 -1.57 21.91 -0.28
C ASN A 110 -2.19 20.59 0.22
N ASN A 111 -2.87 20.64 1.37
CA ASN A 111 -3.52 19.49 2.01
C ASN A 111 -4.45 18.73 1.05
N GLY A 112 -5.05 19.42 0.06
CA GLY A 112 -5.90 18.81 -0.96
C GLY A 112 -5.17 17.81 -1.87
N LEU A 113 -4.01 18.19 -2.42
CA LEU A 113 -3.24 17.33 -3.33
C LEU A 113 -2.69 16.10 -2.62
N ILE A 114 -2.22 16.27 -1.38
CA ILE A 114 -1.77 15.16 -0.55
C ILE A 114 -2.93 14.21 -0.24
N SER A 115 -4.11 14.75 0.09
CA SER A 115 -5.30 13.94 0.34
C SER A 115 -5.70 13.13 -0.89
N GLU A 116 -5.74 13.75 -2.07
CA GLU A 116 -6.04 13.05 -3.33
C GLU A 116 -5.01 11.94 -3.63
N ALA A 117 -3.73 12.23 -3.47
CA ALA A 117 -2.66 11.25 -3.64
C ALA A 117 -2.82 10.06 -2.67
N LYS A 118 -3.12 10.33 -1.40
CA LYS A 118 -3.42 9.28 -0.41
C LYS A 118 -4.62 8.44 -0.82
N SER A 119 -5.69 9.05 -1.34
CA SER A 119 -6.88 8.33 -1.80
C SER A 119 -6.56 7.36 -2.94
N ILE A 120 -5.72 7.76 -3.89
CA ILE A 120 -5.30 6.88 -5.00
C ILE A 120 -4.51 5.68 -4.47
N VAL A 121 -3.53 5.91 -3.59
CA VAL A 121 -2.77 4.81 -2.96
C VAL A 121 -3.69 3.87 -2.17
N CYS A 122 -4.65 4.44 -1.42
CA CYS A 122 -5.60 3.65 -0.64
C CYS A 122 -6.56 2.85 -1.54
N LEU A 123 -6.94 3.36 -2.71
CA LEU A 123 -7.78 2.61 -3.66
C LEU A 123 -7.04 1.38 -4.19
N GLU A 124 -5.75 1.51 -4.51
CA GLU A 124 -4.95 0.39 -4.99
C GLU A 124 -4.73 -0.67 -3.91
N VAL A 125 -4.35 -0.27 -2.70
CA VAL A 125 -4.15 -1.24 -1.61
C VAL A 125 -5.46 -1.93 -1.21
N MET A 126 -6.60 -1.23 -1.32
CA MET A 126 -7.91 -1.81 -1.07
C MET A 126 -8.26 -2.91 -2.07
N GLN A 127 -7.85 -2.80 -3.34
CA GLN A 127 -8.04 -3.89 -4.31
C GLN A 127 -7.26 -5.13 -3.89
N VAL A 128 -6.06 -4.95 -3.32
CA VAL A 128 -5.28 -6.06 -2.76
C VAL A 128 -5.97 -6.66 -1.54
N PHE A 129 -6.45 -5.84 -0.62
CA PHE A 129 -7.11 -6.30 0.60
C PHE A 129 -8.40 -7.06 0.33
N ILE A 130 -9.19 -6.66 -0.67
CA ILE A 130 -10.44 -7.33 -1.05
C ILE A 130 -10.20 -8.79 -1.47
N MET A 131 -9.01 -9.14 -1.93
CA MET A 131 -8.66 -10.53 -2.26
C MET A 131 -8.36 -11.39 -1.02
N CYS A 132 -8.22 -10.78 0.16
CA CYS A 132 -7.79 -11.44 1.38
C CYS A 132 -8.98 -11.69 2.31
N PRO A 133 -9.38 -12.94 2.59
CA PRO A 133 -10.55 -13.22 3.44
C PRO A 133 -10.50 -12.56 4.82
N LEU A 134 -9.29 -12.41 5.39
CA LEU A 134 -9.09 -11.79 6.70
C LEU A 134 -9.46 -10.29 6.71
N PHE A 135 -9.34 -9.60 5.58
CA PHE A 135 -9.75 -8.20 5.46
C PHE A 135 -11.19 -7.96 5.92
N TYR A 136 -12.11 -8.88 5.59
CA TYR A 136 -13.52 -8.75 5.93
C TYR A 136 -13.79 -8.94 7.43
N THR A 137 -12.93 -9.68 8.12
CA THR A 137 -13.00 -9.78 9.59
C THR A 137 -12.41 -8.56 10.28
N LEU A 138 -11.49 -7.84 9.63
CA LEU A 138 -10.79 -6.67 10.14
C LEU A 138 -11.38 -5.34 9.64
N ILE A 139 -12.56 -5.36 9.00
CA ILE A 139 -13.20 -4.14 8.47
C ILE A 139 -13.52 -3.11 9.57
N ASP A 140 -13.71 -3.59 10.80
CA ASP A 140 -14.03 -2.77 11.98
C ASP A 140 -12.75 -2.24 12.69
N ASP A 141 -11.55 -2.71 12.28
CA ASP A 141 -10.27 -2.21 12.79
C ASP A 141 -10.07 -0.72 12.43
N SER A 142 -9.55 0.08 13.37
CA SER A 142 -9.43 1.54 13.19
C SER A 142 -8.52 1.94 12.04
N ASN A 143 -7.45 1.17 11.80
CA ASN A 143 -6.46 1.47 10.77
C ASN A 143 -7.01 1.06 9.41
N VAL A 144 -7.63 -0.13 9.32
CA VAL A 144 -8.33 -0.59 8.11
C VAL A 144 -9.43 0.39 7.72
N ASN A 145 -10.24 0.82 8.69
CA ASN A 145 -11.30 1.80 8.50
C ASN A 145 -10.76 3.16 8.00
N SER A 146 -9.60 3.60 8.50
CA SER A 146 -8.94 4.83 8.04
C SER A 146 -8.51 4.72 6.58
N ILE A 147 -7.93 3.58 6.17
CA ILE A 147 -7.59 3.29 4.77
C ILE A 147 -8.85 3.32 3.91
N MET A 148 -9.92 2.64 4.33
CA MET A 148 -11.20 2.61 3.60
C MET A 148 -11.83 4.00 3.46
N LYS A 149 -11.84 4.80 4.54
CA LYS A 149 -12.34 6.18 4.51
C LYS A 149 -11.54 7.04 3.54
N GLN A 150 -10.21 6.90 3.53
CA GLN A 150 -9.35 7.64 2.61
C GLN A 150 -9.60 7.20 1.15
N ALA A 151 -9.77 5.90 0.89
CA ALA A 151 -10.08 5.37 -0.44
C ALA A 151 -11.45 5.83 -0.96
N LEU A 152 -12.48 5.79 -0.12
CA LEU A 152 -13.87 6.01 -0.51
C LEU A 152 -14.35 7.45 -0.35
N GLY A 153 -13.59 8.30 0.36
CA GLY A 153 -13.99 9.66 0.71
C GLY A 153 -15.19 9.75 1.67
N ARG A 154 -15.64 8.62 2.23
CA ARG A 154 -16.76 8.51 3.16
C ARG A 154 -16.55 7.34 4.11
N SER A 155 -17.22 7.36 5.27
CA SER A 155 -17.27 6.17 6.12
C SER A 155 -18.02 5.05 5.38
N PRO A 156 -17.47 3.82 5.33
CA PRO A 156 -18.19 2.65 4.85
C PRO A 156 -19.56 2.53 5.53
N ALA A 157 -20.59 2.17 4.77
CA ALA A 157 -21.86 1.73 5.34
C ALA A 157 -21.74 0.23 5.66
N TYR A 158 -21.23 -0.08 6.85
CA TYR A 158 -20.74 -1.40 7.25
C TYR A 158 -21.77 -2.54 7.18
N GLY A 159 -23.06 -2.24 7.33
CA GLY A 159 -24.11 -3.27 7.30
C GLY A 159 -24.10 -4.05 5.99
N SER A 160 -24.11 -3.36 4.85
CA SER A 160 -24.32 -4.02 3.54
C SER A 160 -23.20 -5.00 3.12
N ILE A 161 -21.93 -4.70 3.43
CA ILE A 161 -20.81 -5.57 2.99
C ILE A 161 -20.67 -6.79 3.89
N LYS A 162 -20.81 -6.63 5.21
CA LYS A 162 -20.76 -7.72 6.18
C LYS A 162 -21.95 -8.68 5.99
N ASP A 163 -23.14 -8.12 5.76
CA ASP A 163 -24.36 -8.89 5.50
C ASP A 163 -24.29 -9.68 4.17
N VAL A 164 -23.77 -9.06 3.10
CA VAL A 164 -23.58 -9.74 1.81
C VAL A 164 -22.56 -10.87 1.91
N LEU A 165 -21.44 -10.67 2.60
CA LEU A 165 -20.41 -11.71 2.73
C LEU A 165 -20.83 -12.84 3.68
N GLN A 166 -21.55 -12.52 4.76
CA GLN A 166 -22.14 -13.53 5.63
C GLN A 166 -23.18 -14.38 4.89
N SER A 167 -23.96 -13.82 3.96
CA SER A 167 -24.85 -14.61 3.11
C SER A 167 -24.11 -15.58 2.16
N PHE A 168 -22.92 -15.21 1.67
CA PHE A 168 -22.11 -16.09 0.82
C PHE A 168 -21.43 -17.23 1.60
N VAL A 169 -21.13 -17.02 2.88
CA VAL A 169 -20.53 -18.05 3.76
C VAL A 169 -21.60 -18.98 4.35
N ALA A 170 -22.86 -18.53 4.47
CA ALA A 170 -23.96 -19.35 4.97
C ALA A 170 -24.54 -20.33 3.93
N ASP A 171 -24.23 -20.13 2.64
CA ASP A 171 -24.68 -20.97 1.52
C ASP A 171 -23.65 -22.05 1.09
N GLN A 172 -22.61 -22.30 1.89
CA GLN A 172 -21.66 -23.43 1.75
C GLN A 172 -21.78 -24.41 2.92
#